data_AF-A0A1G4JHQ3-F1
#
_entry.id   AF-A0A1G4JHQ3-F1
#
_cell.length_a   1.000
_cell.length_b   1.000
_cell.length_c   1.000
_cell.angle_alpha   90.00
_cell.angle_beta   90.00
_cell.angle_gamma   90.00
#
_symmetry.space_group_name_H-M   'P 1'
#
loop_
_entity.id
_entity.type
_entity.pdbx_description
1 polymer ?
#
loop_
_entity_poly.entity_id
_entity_poly.type
_entity_poly.pdbx_seq_one_letter_code
_entity_poly.pdbx_strand_id
1 'polypeptide(L)'
;MSSSQILPTYKQLIRSLVKSSKRSRITQIKENNKKQIALLTYKKIGLVRQQASNGATTKKPDIIRELHELTKKIEELKSSDPNSLKTLHFYDNSSRLRQIIFQDLSTNETALAKRLQHLRDLSGFVKNQLEYEQLVERYNPGLKMDQEEKVKRTAAKVGLQVPEL
;
A
#
# COMPACT_ATOMS: atom_id res chain seq x y z
N MET A 1 30.10 20.61 -14.71
CA MET A 1 29.41 19.56 -13.93
C MET A 1 28.33 18.91 -14.81
N SER A 2 28.68 17.82 -15.50
CA SER A 2 28.05 17.45 -16.76
C SER A 2 26.74 16.65 -16.63
N SER A 3 25.98 16.61 -17.74
CA SER A 3 24.81 15.76 -18.01
C SER A 3 24.90 14.32 -17.47
N SER A 4 26.13 13.78 -17.33
CA SER A 4 26.39 12.48 -16.68
C SER A 4 25.73 12.30 -15.30
N GLN A 5 25.55 13.38 -14.53
CA GLN A 5 25.02 13.32 -13.16
C GLN A 5 23.49 13.24 -13.08
N ILE A 6 22.78 13.45 -14.19
CA ILE A 6 21.30 13.47 -14.19
C ILE A 6 20.69 12.09 -13.96
N LEU A 7 21.28 11.05 -14.56
CA LEU A 7 20.77 9.69 -14.43
C LEU A 7 20.97 9.16 -13.00
N PRO A 8 22.15 9.33 -12.34
CA PRO A 8 22.32 9.01 -10.93
C PRO A 8 21.34 9.74 -10.00
N THR A 9 21.16 11.05 -10.17
CA THR A 9 20.22 11.84 -9.33
C THR A 9 18.78 11.43 -9.55
N TYR A 10 18.36 11.18 -10.80
CA TYR A 10 17.05 10.59 -11.10
C TYR A 10 16.85 9.23 -10.42
N LYS A 11 17.83 8.33 -10.52
CA LYS A 11 17.77 7.01 -9.85
C LYS A 11 17.66 7.16 -8.33
N GLN A 12 18.37 8.12 -7.74
CA GLN A 12 18.27 8.41 -6.32
C GLN A 12 16.84 8.87 -5.95
N LEU A 13 16.26 9.77 -6.73
CA LEU A 13 14.89 10.23 -6.53
C LEU A 13 13.89 9.06 -6.60
N ILE A 14 13.98 8.22 -7.63
CA ILE A 14 13.13 7.03 -7.76
C ILE A 14 13.25 6.11 -6.55
N ARG A 15 14.48 5.84 -6.06
CA ARG A 15 14.67 5.01 -4.86
C ARG A 15 14.01 5.62 -3.63
N SER A 16 14.10 6.94 -3.43
CA SER A 16 13.40 7.60 -2.32
C SER A 16 11.88 7.50 -2.43
N LEU A 17 11.31 7.69 -3.63
CA LEU A 17 9.87 7.56 -3.88
C LEU A 17 9.35 6.13 -3.67
N VAL A 18 10.11 5.13 -4.13
CA VAL A 18 9.79 3.72 -3.90
C VAL A 18 9.81 3.42 -2.40
N LYS A 19 10.84 3.88 -1.67
CA LYS A 19 10.96 3.64 -0.24
C LYS A 19 9.82 4.30 0.55
N SER A 20 9.45 5.54 0.23
CA SER A 20 8.38 6.25 0.95
C SER A 20 7.00 5.64 0.70
N SER A 21 6.70 5.27 -0.54
CA SER A 21 5.39 4.70 -0.91
C SER A 21 5.22 3.23 -0.53
N LYS A 22 6.30 2.48 -0.25
CA LYS A 22 6.24 1.03 0.02
C LYS A 22 5.23 0.68 1.12
N ARG A 23 5.25 1.42 2.23
CA ARG A 23 4.39 1.14 3.37
C ARG A 23 2.91 1.34 3.05
N SER A 24 2.55 2.47 2.45
CA SER A 24 1.16 2.78 2.09
C SER A 24 0.61 1.79 1.06
N ARG A 25 1.45 1.36 0.10
CA ARG A 25 1.10 0.31 -0.85
C ARG A 25 0.84 -1.03 -0.17
N ILE A 26 1.68 -1.44 0.79
CA ILE A 26 1.46 -2.67 1.57
C ILE A 26 0.12 -2.59 2.31
N THR A 27 -0.19 -1.48 2.98
CA THR A 27 -1.48 -1.31 3.66
C THR A 27 -2.65 -1.36 2.70
N GLN A 28 -2.53 -0.73 1.53
CA GLN A 28 -3.57 -0.77 0.50
C GLN A 28 -3.79 -2.17 -0.06
N ILE A 29 -2.71 -2.93 -0.30
CA ILE A 29 -2.78 -4.32 -0.77
C ILE A 29 -3.47 -5.19 0.29
N LYS A 30 -3.14 -5.03 1.58
CA LYS A 30 -3.81 -5.75 2.67
C LYS A 30 -5.31 -5.47 2.70
N GLU A 31 -5.70 -4.19 2.63
CA GLU A 31 -7.11 -3.80 2.61
C GLU A 31 -7.84 -4.31 1.35
N ASN A 32 -7.19 -4.26 0.19
CA ASN A 32 -7.74 -4.80 -1.05
C ASN A 32 -7.93 -6.33 -0.97
N ASN A 33 -6.94 -7.06 -0.45
CA ASN A 33 -7.04 -8.50 -0.24
C ASN A 33 -8.18 -8.83 0.71
N LYS A 34 -8.34 -8.09 1.81
CA LYS A 34 -9.45 -8.24 2.75
C LYS A 34 -10.81 -8.06 2.06
N LYS A 35 -10.96 -7.00 1.25
CA LYS A 35 -12.18 -6.76 0.46
C LYS A 35 -12.45 -7.88 -0.55
N GLN A 36 -11.42 -8.35 -1.25
CA GLN A 36 -11.55 -9.44 -2.21
C GLN A 36 -11.95 -10.75 -1.52
N ILE A 37 -11.33 -11.09 -0.39
CA ILE A 37 -11.70 -12.26 0.41
C ILE A 37 -13.16 -12.17 0.86
N ALA A 38 -13.61 -11.01 1.34
CA ALA A 38 -15.01 -10.82 1.73
C ALA A 38 -15.97 -11.02 0.56
N LEU A 39 -15.66 -10.46 -0.61
CA LEU A 39 -16.47 -10.61 -1.82
C LEU A 39 -16.53 -12.07 -2.31
N LEU A 40 -15.39 -12.76 -2.33
CA LEU A 40 -15.32 -14.18 -2.72
C LEU A 40 -16.06 -15.07 -1.71
N THR A 41 -15.97 -14.76 -0.42
CA THR A 41 -16.68 -15.47 0.64
C THR A 41 -18.19 -15.28 0.50
N TYR A 42 -18.64 -14.06 0.23
CA TYR A 42 -20.04 -13.78 -0.05
C TYR A 42 -20.55 -14.55 -1.28
N LYS A 43 -19.79 -14.54 -2.39
CA LYS A 43 -20.12 -15.32 -3.60
C LYS A 43 -20.20 -16.82 -3.29
N LYS A 44 -19.25 -17.35 -2.51
CA LYS A 44 -19.24 -18.75 -2.06
C LYS A 44 -20.51 -19.09 -1.26
N ILE A 45 -20.90 -18.24 -0.30
CA ILE A 45 -22.13 -18.43 0.49
C ILE A 45 -23.36 -18.44 -0.42
N GLY A 46 -23.43 -17.53 -1.39
CA GLY A 46 -24.51 -17.48 -2.36
C GLY A 46 -24.66 -18.78 -3.15
N LEU A 47 -23.56 -19.31 -3.67
CA LEU A 47 -23.55 -20.58 -4.41
C LEU A 47 -23.95 -21.77 -3.52
N VAL A 48 -23.48 -21.82 -2.27
CA VAL A 48 -23.88 -22.87 -1.31
C VAL A 48 -25.37 -22.81 -1.01
N ARG A 49 -25.94 -21.62 -0.82
CA ARG A 49 -27.39 -21.44 -0.62
C ARG A 49 -28.19 -21.89 -1.84
N GLN A 50 -27.72 -21.57 -3.04
CA GLN A 50 -28.34 -22.00 -4.30
C GLN A 50 -28.30 -23.53 -4.46
N GLN A 51 -27.23 -24.19 -4.02
CA GLN A 51 -27.18 -25.66 -3.97
C GLN A 51 -28.21 -26.23 -2.98
N ALA A 52 -28.38 -25.61 -1.81
CA ALA A 52 -29.33 -26.07 -0.80
C ALA A 52 -30.79 -25.89 -1.24
N SER A 53 -31.12 -24.83 -1.98
CA SER A 53 -32.49 -24.56 -2.46
C SER A 53 -32.93 -25.45 -3.61
N ASN A 54 -32.01 -25.96 -4.42
CA ASN A 54 -32.35 -26.71 -5.65
C ASN A 54 -32.67 -28.20 -5.43
N GLY A 55 -32.69 -28.68 -4.18
CA GLY A 55 -33.00 -30.09 -3.86
C GLY A 55 -31.93 -31.08 -4.33
N ALA A 56 -31.89 -32.26 -3.72
CA ALA A 56 -30.84 -33.28 -3.88
C ALA A 56 -30.69 -33.91 -5.28
N THR A 57 -31.44 -33.46 -6.28
CA THR A 57 -31.42 -33.99 -7.64
C THR A 57 -30.33 -33.31 -8.47
N THR A 58 -29.18 -33.97 -8.53
CA THR A 58 -27.95 -33.66 -9.28
C THR A 58 -27.16 -32.44 -8.78
N LYS A 59 -26.12 -32.72 -7.98
CA LYS A 59 -24.99 -31.81 -7.77
C LYS A 59 -24.41 -31.45 -9.15
N LYS A 60 -24.78 -30.30 -9.70
CA LYS A 60 -24.24 -29.84 -10.99
C LYS A 60 -22.72 -29.73 -10.86
N PRO A 61 -21.95 -30.46 -11.68
CA PRO A 61 -20.49 -30.53 -11.54
C PRO A 61 -19.83 -29.15 -11.64
N ASP A 62 -20.44 -28.24 -12.40
CA ASP A 62 -19.95 -26.87 -12.59
C ASP A 62 -19.95 -26.06 -11.29
N ILE A 63 -20.99 -26.18 -10.46
CA ILE A 63 -21.07 -25.44 -9.18
C ILE A 63 -20.00 -25.95 -8.20
N ILE A 64 -19.72 -27.26 -8.20
CA ILE A 64 -18.65 -27.83 -7.36
C ILE A 64 -17.28 -27.28 -7.79
N ARG A 65 -17.03 -27.22 -9.11
CA ARG A 65 -15.80 -26.64 -9.66
C ARG A 65 -15.66 -25.18 -9.25
N GLU A 66 -16.72 -24.38 -9.41
CA GLU A 66 -16.72 -22.97 -8.99
C GLU A 66 -16.45 -22.79 -7.49
N LEU A 67 -17.07 -23.61 -6.63
CA LEU A 67 -16.81 -23.56 -5.18
C LEU A 67 -15.36 -23.91 -4.84
N HIS A 68 -14.78 -24.88 -5.53
CA HIS A 68 -13.38 -25.25 -5.36
C HIS A 68 -12.46 -24.11 -5.82
N GLU A 69 -12.72 -23.51 -6.99
CA GLU A 69 -11.97 -22.35 -7.49
C GLU A 69 -12.05 -21.15 -6.54
N LEU A 70 -13.24 -20.85 -6.01
CA LEU A 70 -13.42 -19.77 -5.03
C LEU A 70 -12.65 -20.05 -3.74
N THR A 71 -12.67 -21.30 -3.27
CA THR A 71 -11.94 -21.69 -2.06
C THR A 71 -10.42 -21.57 -2.27
N LYS A 72 -9.92 -22.05 -3.42
CA LYS A 72 -8.52 -21.91 -3.80
C LYS A 72 -8.09 -20.45 -3.87
N LYS A 73 -8.87 -19.58 -4.54
CA LYS A 73 -8.58 -18.14 -4.62
C LYS A 73 -8.57 -17.46 -3.25
N ILE A 74 -9.46 -17.85 -2.33
CA ILE A 74 -9.47 -17.32 -0.96
C ILE A 74 -8.20 -17.75 -0.21
N GLU A 75 -7.78 -19.01 -0.33
CA GLU A 75 -6.57 -19.52 0.30
C GLU A 75 -5.31 -18.85 -0.27
N GLU A 76 -5.22 -18.70 -1.59
CA GLU A 76 -4.14 -17.97 -2.25
C GLU A 76 -4.02 -16.54 -1.70
N LEU A 77 -5.13 -15.79 -1.63
CA LEU A 77 -5.15 -14.43 -1.09
C LEU A 77 -4.76 -14.37 0.39
N LYS A 78 -5.14 -15.38 1.20
CA LYS A 78 -4.76 -15.48 2.62
C LYS A 78 -3.28 -15.82 2.81
N SER A 79 -2.73 -16.68 1.96
CA SER A 79 -1.32 -17.07 2.00
C SER A 79 -0.37 -16.04 1.37
N SER A 80 -0.91 -15.09 0.59
CA SER A 80 -0.11 -14.10 -0.10
C SER A 80 0.53 -13.12 0.89
N ASP A 81 1.86 -13.10 0.95
CA ASP A 81 2.61 -12.11 1.71
C ASP A 81 2.72 -10.80 0.93
N PRO A 82 2.09 -9.69 1.38
CA PRO A 82 2.14 -8.43 0.64
C PRO A 82 3.57 -7.86 0.55
N ASN A 83 4.44 -8.23 1.48
CA ASN A 83 5.81 -7.70 1.59
C ASN A 83 6.77 -8.22 0.51
N SER A 84 6.50 -9.40 -0.06
CA SER A 84 7.37 -10.08 -1.03
C SER A 84 7.06 -9.73 -2.49
N LEU A 85 6.03 -8.90 -2.72
CA LEU A 85 5.58 -8.54 -4.05
C LEU A 85 6.63 -7.69 -4.78
N LYS A 86 7.08 -8.18 -5.94
CA LYS A 86 8.05 -7.49 -6.80
C LYS A 86 7.58 -6.10 -7.23
N THR A 87 6.27 -5.90 -7.37
CA THR A 87 5.64 -4.62 -7.74
C THR A 87 5.99 -3.48 -6.77
N LEU A 88 6.29 -3.79 -5.51
CA LEU A 88 6.68 -2.81 -4.50
C LEU A 88 8.06 -2.18 -4.75
N HIS A 89 8.91 -2.80 -5.58
CA HIS A 89 10.23 -2.27 -5.91
C HIS A 89 10.22 -1.27 -7.07
N PHE A 90 9.06 -1.07 -7.70
CA PHE A 90 8.91 -0.19 -8.84
C PHE A 90 8.05 1.02 -8.50
N TYR A 91 8.39 2.15 -9.11
CA TYR A 91 7.55 3.34 -9.07
C TYR A 91 6.63 3.34 -10.29
N ASP A 92 5.32 3.34 -10.06
CA ASP A 92 4.30 3.11 -11.10
C ASP A 92 4.39 4.16 -12.23
N ASN A 93 4.71 5.41 -11.90
CA ASN A 93 4.79 6.53 -12.87
C ASN A 93 6.22 6.87 -13.32
N SER A 94 7.13 5.89 -13.31
CA SER A 94 8.55 6.10 -13.63
C SER A 94 8.77 6.61 -15.06
N SER A 95 8.00 6.13 -16.05
CA SER A 95 8.06 6.55 -17.45
C SER A 95 7.68 8.02 -17.62
N ARG A 96 6.55 8.44 -17.03
CA ARG A 96 6.08 9.83 -17.04
C ARG A 96 7.08 10.76 -16.35
N LEU A 97 7.60 10.35 -15.19
CA LEU A 97 8.60 11.14 -14.46
C LEU A 97 9.89 11.27 -15.29
N ARG A 98 10.32 10.20 -15.96
CA ARG A 98 11.46 10.23 -16.87
C ARG A 98 11.21 11.21 -18.02
N GLN A 99 10.05 11.17 -18.65
CA GLN A 99 9.71 12.10 -19.72
C GLN A 99 9.83 13.55 -19.22
N ILE A 100 9.17 13.91 -18.11
CA ILE A 100 9.21 15.26 -17.55
C ILE A 100 10.65 15.72 -17.26
N ILE A 101 11.47 14.84 -16.67
CA ILE A 101 12.85 15.19 -16.28
C ILE A 101 13.77 15.32 -17.49
N PHE A 102 13.58 14.52 -18.53
CA PHE A 102 14.50 14.44 -19.66
C PHE A 102 14.05 15.19 -20.92
N GLN A 103 12.78 15.58 -21.03
CA GLN A 103 12.21 16.26 -22.21
C GLN A 103 12.84 17.64 -22.44
N ASP A 104 12.97 18.46 -21.39
CA ASP A 104 13.50 19.83 -21.49
C ASP A 104 14.91 19.96 -20.90
N LEU A 105 15.85 19.13 -21.36
CA LEU A 105 17.24 19.27 -20.91
C LEU A 105 17.86 20.55 -21.50
N SER A 106 18.06 21.56 -20.64
CA SER A 106 18.70 22.81 -21.05
C SER A 106 20.14 22.56 -21.50
N THR A 107 20.52 23.15 -22.63
CA THR A 107 21.92 23.18 -23.10
C THR A 107 22.81 24.07 -22.24
N ASN A 108 22.21 25.01 -21.48
CA ASN A 108 22.91 25.88 -20.55
C ASN A 108 23.33 25.10 -19.29
N GLU A 109 24.64 25.07 -19.01
CA GLU A 109 25.24 24.35 -17.89
C GLU A 109 24.72 24.84 -16.53
N THR A 110 24.48 26.15 -16.38
CA THR A 110 23.97 26.73 -15.12
C THR A 110 22.54 26.28 -14.82
N ALA A 111 21.69 26.20 -15.84
CA ALA A 111 20.31 25.73 -15.73
C ALA A 111 20.27 24.22 -15.42
N LEU A 112 21.15 23.44 -16.05
CA LEU A 112 21.31 22.02 -15.76
C LEU A 112 21.75 21.79 -14.31
N ALA A 113 22.73 22.55 -13.82
CA ALA A 113 23.21 22.46 -12.44
C ALA A 113 22.09 22.76 -11.42
N LYS A 114 21.30 23.83 -11.64
CA LYS A 114 20.13 24.15 -10.81
C LYS A 114 19.10 23.01 -10.81
N ARG A 115 18.82 22.44 -11.97
CA ARG A 115 17.88 21.31 -12.10
C ARG A 115 18.36 20.07 -11.35
N LEU A 116 19.65 19.74 -11.44
CA LEU A 116 20.25 18.67 -10.66
C LEU A 116 20.13 18.92 -9.17
N GLN A 117 20.31 20.17 -8.72
CA GLN A 117 20.12 20.54 -7.32
C GLN A 117 18.67 20.33 -6.88
N HIS A 118 17.69 20.81 -7.66
CA HIS A 118 16.27 20.60 -7.34
C HIS A 118 15.89 19.12 -7.24
N LEU A 119 16.45 18.25 -8.09
CA LEU A 119 16.22 16.81 -8.00
C LEU A 119 16.80 16.21 -6.71
N ARG A 120 17.96 16.68 -6.26
CA ARG A 120 18.56 16.27 -4.98
C ARG A 120 17.70 16.75 -3.82
N ASP A 121 17.25 18.00 -3.84
CA ASP A 121 16.41 18.60 -2.82
C ASP A 121 15.09 17.84 -2.70
N LEU A 122 14.45 17.50 -3.83
CA LEU A 122 13.23 16.68 -3.86
C LEU A 122 13.46 15.30 -3.25
N SER A 123 14.58 14.64 -3.61
CA SER A 123 14.95 13.35 -3.01
C SER A 123 15.18 13.46 -1.51
N GLY A 124 15.81 14.54 -1.05
CA GLY A 124 16.00 14.85 0.38
C GLY A 124 14.67 15.04 1.08
N PHE A 125 13.80 15.88 0.54
CA PHE A 125 12.46 16.15 1.08
C PHE A 125 11.66 14.86 1.26
N VAL A 126 11.60 13.98 0.25
CA VAL A 126 10.86 12.71 0.34
C VAL A 126 11.41 11.80 1.44
N LYS A 127 12.74 11.77 1.64
CA LYS A 127 13.35 11.00 2.73
C LYS A 127 12.99 11.59 4.09
N ASN A 128 13.09 12.91 4.23
CA ASN A 128 12.79 13.61 5.48
C ASN A 128 11.32 13.49 5.84
N GLN A 129 10.42 13.54 4.85
CA GLN A 129 8.99 13.34 5.06
C GLN A 129 8.69 11.93 5.59
N LEU A 130 9.33 10.90 5.02
CA LEU A 130 9.20 9.53 5.50
C LEU A 130 9.71 9.39 6.94
N GLU A 131 10.84 10.01 7.27
CA GLU A 131 11.40 10.00 8.63
C GLU A 131 10.49 10.72 9.62
N TYR A 132 9.99 11.90 9.24
CA TYR A 132 9.03 12.66 10.02
C TYR A 132 7.77 11.83 10.34
N GLU A 133 7.18 11.17 9.35
CA GLU A 133 6.02 10.29 9.56
C GLU A 133 6.33 9.15 10.55
N GLN A 134 7.52 8.54 10.46
CA GLN A 134 7.94 7.49 11.38
C GLN A 134 8.13 8.01 12.81
N LEU A 135 8.70 9.19 12.97
CA LEU A 135 8.88 9.83 14.27
C LEU A 135 7.53 10.21 14.88
N VAL A 136 6.64 10.81 14.10
CA VAL A 136 5.28 11.17 14.54
C VAL A 136 4.55 9.94 15.06
N GLU A 137 4.60 8.82 14.35
CA GLU A 137 3.95 7.59 14.82
C GLU A 137 4.58 6.99 16.07
N ARG A 138 5.91 7.07 16.21
CA ARG A 138 6.62 6.55 17.39
C ARG A 138 6.32 7.36 18.64
N TYR A 139 6.31 8.68 18.53
CA TYR A 139 6.18 9.58 19.68
C TYR A 139 4.74 10.05 19.92
N ASN A 140 3.85 9.92 18.93
CA ASN A 140 2.42 10.19 19.07
C ASN A 140 1.57 8.96 18.68
N PRO A 141 1.64 7.86 19.44
CA PRO A 141 0.82 6.68 19.20
C PRO A 141 -0.69 6.96 19.32
N GLY A 142 -1.05 8.02 20.06
CA GLY A 142 -2.44 8.48 20.18
C GLY A 142 -3.02 9.11 18.91
N LEU A 143 -2.20 9.41 17.90
CA LEU A 143 -2.66 10.03 16.66
C LEU A 143 -3.62 9.13 15.88
N LYS A 144 -3.40 7.80 15.91
CA LYS A 144 -4.20 6.80 15.21
C LYS A 144 -5.22 6.08 16.10
N MET A 145 -5.23 6.39 17.40
CA MET A 145 -6.17 5.78 18.33
C MET A 145 -7.57 6.33 18.14
N ASP A 146 -8.54 5.42 18.18
CA ASP A 146 -9.94 5.80 18.20
C ASP A 146 -10.29 6.52 19.52
N GLN A 147 -11.37 7.29 19.50
CA GLN A 147 -11.78 8.13 20.62
C GLN A 147 -12.06 7.29 21.88
N GLU A 148 -12.71 6.14 21.73
CA GLU A 148 -12.97 5.22 22.84
C GLU A 148 -11.67 4.71 23.49
N GLU A 149 -10.68 4.38 22.65
CA GLU A 149 -9.39 3.86 23.10
C GLU A 149 -8.59 4.94 23.85
N LYS A 150 -8.70 6.21 23.41
CA LYS A 150 -8.12 7.37 24.09
C LYS A 150 -8.76 7.58 25.46
N VAL A 151 -10.09 7.50 25.55
CA VAL A 151 -10.82 7.62 26.81
C VAL A 151 -10.40 6.51 27.77
N LYS A 152 -10.31 5.25 27.30
CA LYS A 152 -9.82 4.11 28.09
C LYS A 152 -8.40 4.32 28.61
N ARG A 153 -7.44 4.74 27.78
CA ARG A 153 -6.06 5.01 28.24
C ARG A 153 -6.00 6.18 29.23
N THR A 154 -6.82 7.21 29.03
CA THR A 154 -6.83 8.37 29.92
C THR A 154 -7.41 8.01 31.28
N ALA A 155 -8.50 7.23 31.31
CA ALA A 155 -9.04 6.68 32.55
C ALA A 155 -8.02 5.78 33.26
N ALA A 156 -7.37 4.86 32.54
CA ALA A 156 -6.36 3.97 33.12
C ALA A 156 -5.16 4.72 33.71
N LYS A 157 -4.74 5.85 33.12
CA LYS A 157 -3.66 6.70 33.66
C LYS A 157 -3.97 7.26 35.06
N VAL A 158 -5.25 7.47 35.37
CA VAL A 158 -5.71 7.97 36.67
C VAL A 158 -6.30 6.86 37.55
N GLY A 159 -6.10 5.59 37.19
CA GLY A 159 -6.62 4.45 37.94
C GLY A 159 -8.13 4.24 37.82
N LEU A 160 -8.78 4.85 36.83
CA LEU A 160 -10.21 4.71 36.56
C LEU A 160 -10.46 3.71 35.43
N GLN A 161 -11.62 3.05 35.45
CA GLN A 161 -12.04 2.10 34.43
C GLN A 161 -13.27 2.66 33.71
N VAL A 162 -13.24 2.63 32.37
CA VAL A 162 -14.36 3.11 31.54
C VAL A 162 -15.46 2.05 31.57
N PRO A 163 -16.72 2.40 31.90
CA PRO A 163 -17.83 1.46 31.86
C PRO A 163 -18.04 0.90 30.45
N GLU A 164 -18.41 -0.38 30.35
CA GLU A 164 -18.89 -0.96 29.10
C GLU A 164 -20.34 -0.52 28.86
N LEU A 165 -20.65 -0.13 27.62
CA LEU A 165 -22.00 0.19 27.15
C LEU A 165 -22.76 -1.09 26.77
#